data_AF-U3C8I7-F1
#
_entry.id   AF-U3C8I7-F1
#
_cell.length_a   1.000
_cell.length_b   1.000
_cell.length_c   1.000
_cell.angle_alpha   90.00
_cell.angle_beta   90.00
_cell.angle_gamma   90.00
#
_symmetry.space_group_name_H-M   'P 1'
#
loop_
_entity.id
_entity.type
_entity.pdbx_description
1 polymer ?
#
loop_
_entity_poly.entity_id
_entity_poly.type
_entity_poly.pdbx_seq_one_letter_code
_entity_poly.pdbx_strand_id
1 'polypeptide(L)'
;MAESDTTDVFCASIDGREWDWLYEDDGTYTSVEGKWGKHTLDPVLTPFPLTSFGYFDIHYNRYQALQNRCDVMGMVAQPALDRFSDWKIFRIEMPSGEKVFAQGFYTINYDFRL
;
A
#
# COMPACT_ATOMS: atom_id res chain seq x y z
N MET A 1 -14.24 7.87 -17.96
CA MET A 1 -13.23 8.68 -17.26
C MET A 1 -12.87 7.89 -16.03
N ALA A 2 -11.64 7.37 -15.92
CA ALA A 2 -11.23 6.67 -14.71
C ALA A 2 -10.93 7.73 -13.65
N GLU A 3 -11.68 7.69 -12.55
CA GLU A 3 -11.44 8.55 -11.39
C GLU A 3 -10.09 8.13 -10.77
N SER A 4 -9.20 9.10 -10.59
CA SER A 4 -7.94 8.90 -9.89
C SER A 4 -8.22 9.08 -8.40
N ASP A 5 -7.93 8.06 -7.62
CA ASP A 5 -8.05 8.11 -6.16
C ASP A 5 -6.81 8.80 -5.57
N THR A 6 -6.91 9.26 -4.33
CA THR A 6 -5.77 9.75 -3.52
C THR A 6 -5.65 8.96 -2.23
N THR A 7 -4.43 8.78 -1.76
CA THR A 7 -4.12 8.17 -0.45
C THR A 7 -2.99 8.92 0.22
N ASP A 8 -2.99 8.94 1.55
CA ASP A 8 -1.85 9.40 2.32
C ASP A 8 -0.79 8.28 2.39
N VAL A 9 0.44 8.69 2.70
CA VAL A 9 1.59 7.79 2.74
C VAL A 9 2.17 7.81 4.14
N PHE A 10 2.51 6.61 4.61
CA PHE A 10 3.22 6.40 5.86
C PHE A 10 4.40 5.46 5.60
N CYS A 11 5.45 5.64 6.39
CA CYS A 11 6.62 4.77 6.38
C CYS A 11 6.46 3.77 7.51
N ALA A 12 6.58 2.49 7.22
CA ALA A 12 6.43 1.44 8.21
C ALA A 12 7.51 0.35 8.11
N SER A 13 7.78 -0.30 9.22
CA SER A 13 8.58 -1.52 9.22
C SER A 13 7.88 -2.63 8.42
N ILE A 14 8.64 -3.54 7.83
CA ILE A 14 8.10 -4.63 6.99
C ILE A 14 7.13 -5.57 7.74
N ASP A 15 7.18 -5.55 9.06
CA ASP A 15 6.32 -6.32 9.96
C ASP A 15 5.18 -5.49 10.57
N GLY A 16 5.04 -4.21 10.20
CA GLY A 16 3.96 -3.32 10.59
C GLY A 16 3.97 -2.88 12.07
N ARG A 17 5.05 -3.15 12.81
CA ARG A 17 5.14 -2.82 14.25
C ARG A 17 5.46 -1.35 14.51
N GLU A 18 6.27 -0.76 13.65
CA GLU A 18 6.65 0.65 13.73
C GLU A 18 6.15 1.35 12.49
N TRP A 19 5.57 2.53 12.67
CA TRP A 19 5.14 3.36 11.56
C TRP A 19 5.09 4.82 11.94
N ASP A 20 5.27 5.68 10.94
CA ASP A 20 5.09 7.12 11.05
C ASP A 20 4.55 7.69 9.74
N TRP A 21 3.75 8.75 9.84
CA TRP A 21 3.26 9.44 8.66
C TRP A 21 4.41 10.07 7.89
N LEU A 22 4.33 10.05 6.57
CA LEU A 22 5.29 10.77 5.76
C LEU A 22 4.82 12.23 5.63
N TYR A 23 5.55 13.15 6.24
CA TYR A 23 5.21 14.58 6.23
C TYR A 23 5.95 15.34 5.12
N GLU A 24 5.26 16.30 4.51
CA GLU A 24 5.87 17.35 3.70
C GLU A 24 6.57 18.40 4.58
N ASP A 25 7.38 19.26 3.98
CA ASP A 25 8.16 20.28 4.70
C ASP A 25 7.29 21.27 5.50
N ASP A 26 6.03 21.44 5.11
CA ASP A 26 5.04 22.29 5.80
C ASP A 26 4.28 21.58 6.94
N GLY A 27 4.60 20.31 7.19
CA GLY A 27 3.98 19.47 8.21
C GLY A 27 2.64 18.85 7.79
N THR A 28 2.22 18.98 6.53
CA THR A 28 1.06 18.26 6.00
C THR A 28 1.40 16.82 5.64
N TYR A 29 0.39 15.96 5.50
CA TYR A 29 0.62 14.58 5.06
C TYR A 29 0.98 14.53 3.58
N THR A 30 1.92 13.65 3.26
CA THR A 30 2.25 13.34 1.86
C THR A 30 1.14 12.50 1.28
N SER A 31 0.41 13.03 0.30
CA SER A 31 -0.61 12.30 -0.45
C SER A 31 -0.12 11.96 -1.85
N VAL A 32 -0.60 10.83 -2.40
CA VAL A 32 -0.28 10.39 -3.76
C VAL A 32 -1.54 9.92 -4.48
N GLU A 33 -1.60 10.21 -5.78
CA GLU A 33 -2.71 9.76 -6.63
C GLU A 33 -2.40 8.41 -7.28
N GLY A 34 -3.47 7.63 -7.47
CA GLY A 34 -3.41 6.30 -8.03
C GLY A 34 -4.79 5.66 -8.03
N LYS A 35 -4.86 4.35 -7.73
CA LYS A 35 -6.13 3.62 -7.75
C LYS A 35 -6.17 2.50 -6.72
N TRP A 36 -7.26 2.43 -5.94
CA TRP A 36 -7.48 1.32 -5.03
C TRP A 36 -7.81 0.02 -5.75
N GLY A 37 -7.34 -1.09 -5.18
CA GLY A 37 -7.67 -2.42 -5.65
C GLY A 37 -7.64 -3.47 -4.54
N LYS A 38 -8.09 -4.66 -4.91
CA LYS A 38 -8.16 -5.84 -4.04
C LYS A 38 -7.55 -7.03 -4.77
N HIS A 39 -6.67 -7.76 -4.09
CA HIS A 39 -6.09 -8.99 -4.59
C HIS A 39 -6.70 -10.16 -3.83
N THR A 40 -7.31 -11.09 -4.56
CA THR A 40 -7.83 -12.34 -3.99
C THR A 40 -6.70 -13.36 -3.95
N LEU A 41 -6.43 -13.90 -2.78
CA LEU A 41 -5.44 -14.95 -2.59
C LEU A 41 -6.03 -16.28 -3.05
N ASP A 42 -5.16 -17.14 -3.58
CA ASP A 42 -5.56 -18.46 -4.03
C ASP A 42 -6.06 -19.30 -2.84
N PRO A 43 -7.28 -19.88 -2.89
CA PRO A 43 -7.81 -20.74 -1.83
C PRO A 43 -6.93 -21.97 -1.55
N VAL A 44 -6.05 -22.39 -2.45
CA VAL A 44 -5.07 -23.46 -2.18
C VAL A 44 -4.04 -23.05 -1.11
N LEU A 45 -3.77 -21.75 -0.97
CA LEU A 45 -2.81 -21.20 -0.02
C LEU A 45 -3.41 -20.87 1.35
N THR A 46 -4.73 -20.91 1.49
CA THR A 46 -5.40 -20.55 2.76
C THR A 46 -6.56 -21.49 3.07
N PRO A 47 -6.75 -21.95 4.33
CA PRO A 47 -7.83 -22.88 4.68
C PRO A 47 -9.23 -22.24 4.66
N PHE A 48 -9.35 -20.95 4.29
CA PHE A 48 -10.60 -20.20 4.31
C PHE A 48 -11.02 -19.83 2.89
N PRO A 49 -12.32 -19.98 2.55
CA PRO A 49 -12.83 -19.50 1.27
C PRO A 49 -12.73 -17.97 1.24
N LEU A 50 -12.18 -17.41 0.15
CA LEU A 50 -12.14 -15.97 -0.14
C LEU A 50 -11.27 -15.12 0.80
N THR A 51 -9.97 -15.41 0.82
CA THR A 51 -8.96 -14.53 1.43
C THR A 51 -8.50 -13.45 0.45
N SER A 52 -8.22 -12.26 0.97
CA SER A 52 -7.84 -11.13 0.13
C SER A 52 -7.10 -10.05 0.89
N PHE A 53 -6.33 -9.22 0.19
CA PHE A 53 -5.75 -8.01 0.74
C PHE A 53 -5.99 -6.84 -0.21
N GLY A 54 -5.94 -5.62 0.33
CA GLY A 54 -6.08 -4.42 -0.50
C GLY A 54 -4.73 -3.82 -0.87
N TYR A 55 -4.69 -3.14 -2.01
CA TYR A 55 -3.50 -2.46 -2.51
C TYR A 55 -3.86 -1.12 -3.17
N PHE A 56 -2.85 -0.27 -3.35
CA PHE A 56 -2.96 0.97 -4.12
C PHE A 56 -2.02 0.92 -5.33
N ASP A 57 -2.56 1.07 -6.54
CA ASP A 57 -1.76 1.16 -7.76
C ASP A 57 -1.06 2.52 -7.82
N ILE A 58 0.24 2.51 -8.08
CA ILE A 58 1.08 3.71 -8.17
C ILE A 58 2.15 3.54 -9.26
N HIS A 59 2.46 4.61 -9.99
CA HIS A 59 3.53 4.58 -10.98
C HIS A 59 4.92 4.52 -10.31
N TYR A 60 5.85 3.76 -10.90
CA TYR A 60 7.21 3.56 -10.38
C TYR A 60 7.91 4.84 -9.89
N ASN A 61 7.93 5.90 -10.71
CA ASN A 61 8.63 7.15 -10.33
C ASN A 61 8.06 7.79 -9.05
N ARG A 62 6.72 7.72 -8.85
CA ARG A 62 6.08 8.27 -7.65
C ARG A 62 6.42 7.41 -6.44
N TYR A 63 6.33 6.08 -6.58
CA TYR A 63 6.71 5.16 -5.51
C TYR A 63 8.18 5.30 -5.11
N GLN A 64 9.09 5.40 -6.08
CA GLN A 64 10.52 5.57 -5.82
C GLN A 64 10.82 6.84 -5.02
N ALA A 65 10.16 7.96 -5.34
CA ALA A 65 10.33 9.20 -4.57
C ALA A 65 9.86 9.06 -3.10
N LEU A 66 8.75 8.36 -2.88
CA LEU A 66 8.23 8.07 -1.53
C LEU A 66 9.14 7.10 -0.77
N GLN A 67 9.56 6.02 -1.43
CA GLN A 67 10.42 4.99 -0.83
C GLN A 67 11.77 5.57 -0.41
N ASN A 68 12.40 6.41 -1.24
CA ASN A 68 13.65 7.07 -0.90
C ASN A 68 13.55 7.92 0.39
N ARG A 69 12.37 8.49 0.69
CA ARG A 69 12.14 9.24 1.94
C ARG A 69 12.01 8.28 3.12
N CYS A 70 11.30 7.16 2.96
CA CYS A 70 11.18 6.14 4.00
C CYS A 70 12.47 5.36 4.26
N ASP A 71 13.35 5.22 3.27
CA ASP A 71 14.66 4.54 3.41
C ASP A 71 15.56 5.24 4.43
N VAL A 72 15.48 6.58 4.55
CA VAL A 72 16.21 7.36 5.56
C VAL A 72 15.82 6.95 6.99
N MET A 73 14.59 6.45 7.15
CA MET A 73 14.03 5.96 8.42
C MET A 73 14.24 4.45 8.60
N GLY A 74 14.82 3.75 7.61
CA GLY A 74 14.93 2.30 7.59
C GLY A 74 13.57 1.59 7.41
N MET A 75 12.61 2.25 6.77
CA MET A 75 11.22 1.81 6.63
C MET A 75 10.77 1.74 5.17
N VAL A 76 9.56 1.22 4.95
CA VAL A 76 8.98 1.03 3.62
C VAL A 76 7.74 1.91 3.45
N ALA A 77 7.60 2.53 2.29
CA ALA A 77 6.45 3.37 1.97
C ALA A 77 5.20 2.50 1.77
N GLN A 78 4.13 2.85 2.47
CA GLN A 78 2.84 2.16 2.38
C GLN A 78 1.69 3.17 2.22
N PRO A 79 0.58 2.80 1.54
CA PRO A 79 -0.60 3.64 1.42
C PRO A 79 -1.51 3.50 2.65
N ALA A 80 -1.99 4.63 3.16
CA ALA A 80 -2.97 4.68 4.24
C ALA A 80 -4.13 5.64 3.90
N LEU A 81 -5.35 5.21 4.22
CA LEU A 81 -6.54 6.06 4.16
C LEU A 81 -6.65 6.90 5.43
N ASP A 82 -6.37 6.27 6.58
CA ASP A 82 -6.36 6.89 7.90
C ASP A 82 -5.61 5.99 8.90
N ARG A 83 -5.42 6.47 10.13
CA ARG A 83 -4.67 5.77 11.20
C ARG A 83 -5.32 4.49 11.75
N PHE A 84 -6.59 4.25 11.45
CA PHE A 84 -7.37 3.09 11.90
C PHE A 84 -7.69 2.12 10.76
N SER A 85 -7.31 2.47 9.54
CA SER A 85 -7.54 1.64 8.36
C SER A 85 -6.73 0.34 8.40
N ASP A 86 -7.27 -0.71 7.78
CA ASP A 86 -6.52 -1.93 7.51
C ASP A 86 -5.23 -1.60 6.74
N TRP A 87 -4.18 -2.36 7.01
CA TRP A 87 -2.92 -2.22 6.30
C TRP A 87 -3.03 -2.68 4.84
N LYS A 88 -2.45 -1.87 3.95
CA LYS A 88 -2.46 -2.05 2.49
C LYS A 88 -1.02 -1.91 1.98
N ILE A 89 -0.74 -2.43 0.79
CA ILE A 89 0.55 -2.27 0.12
C ILE A 89 0.41 -1.55 -1.22
N PHE A 90 1.49 -0.96 -1.71
CA PHE A 90 1.52 -0.47 -3.08
C PHE A 90 1.64 -1.63 -4.07
N ARG A 91 0.96 -1.49 -5.21
CA ARG A 91 1.28 -2.25 -6.43
C ARG A 91 1.84 -1.28 -7.45
N ILE A 92 3.11 -1.47 -7.76
CA ILE A 92 3.90 -0.56 -8.56
C ILE A 92 3.69 -0.90 -10.03
N GLU A 93 3.25 0.08 -10.81
CA GLU A 93 3.23 0.02 -12.27
C GLU A 93 4.59 0.45 -12.80
N MET A 94 5.31 -0.52 -13.34
CA MET A 94 6.63 -0.34 -13.94
C MET A 94 6.51 0.39 -15.29
N PRO A 95 7.57 1.06 -15.76
CA PRO A 95 7.56 1.70 -17.09
C PRO A 95 7.28 0.75 -18.25
N SER A 96 7.51 -0.55 -18.06
CA SER A 96 7.17 -1.63 -19.02
C SER A 96 5.67 -1.97 -19.06
N GLY A 97 4.88 -1.47 -18.12
CA GLY A 97 3.48 -1.84 -17.89
C GLY A 97 3.30 -3.07 -16.97
N GLU A 98 4.39 -3.71 -16.56
CA GLU A 98 4.33 -4.77 -15.54
C GLU A 98 3.90 -4.19 -14.19
N LYS A 99 3.15 -4.99 -13.41
CA LYS A 99 2.72 -4.61 -12.06
C LYS A 99 3.31 -5.54 -11.02
N VAL A 100 4.01 -4.98 -10.04
CA VAL A 100 4.67 -5.72 -8.96
C VAL A 100 4.22 -5.20 -7.60
N PHE A 101 4.01 -6.10 -6.63
CA PHE A 101 3.69 -5.67 -5.27
C PHE A 101 4.95 -5.19 -4.56
N ALA A 102 4.87 -4.02 -3.93
CA ALA A 102 5.91 -3.51 -3.05
C ALA A 102 6.00 -4.37 -1.79
N GLN A 103 7.16 -4.36 -1.15
CA GLN A 103 7.31 -4.92 0.20
C GLN A 103 6.46 -4.11 1.19
N GLY A 104 6.03 -4.75 2.29
CA GLY A 104 5.32 -4.09 3.36
C GLY A 104 4.38 -5.04 4.09
N PHE A 105 3.74 -4.52 5.14
CA PHE A 105 2.75 -5.25 5.92
C PHE A 105 1.34 -5.01 5.39
N TYR A 106 0.51 -6.05 5.27
CA TYR A 106 -0.88 -5.90 4.85
C TYR A 106 -1.82 -6.79 5.65
N THR A 107 -3.05 -6.31 5.85
CA THR A 107 -4.09 -7.09 6.52
C THR A 107 -4.74 -8.04 5.52
N ILE A 108 -4.76 -9.33 5.85
CA ILE A 108 -5.57 -10.33 5.13
C ILE A 108 -7.00 -10.26 5.67
N ASN A 109 -7.92 -9.97 4.78
CA ASN A 109 -9.35 -10.00 5.00
C ASN A 109 -9.91 -11.39 4.66
N TYR A 110 -10.69 -11.94 5.59
CA TYR A 110 -11.36 -13.22 5.46
C TYR A 110 -12.86 -12.97 5.32
N ASP A 111 -13.45 -13.38 4.20
CA ASP A 111 -14.90 -13.34 4.04
C ASP A 111 -15.50 -14.70 4.39
N PHE A 112 -16.22 -14.76 5.51
CA PHE A 112 -16.86 -15.98 6.01
C PHE A 112 -18.33 -16.11 5.58
N ARG A 113 -18.84 -15.23 4.72
CA ARG A 113 -20.22 -15.32 4.22
C ARG A 113 -20.31 -16.41 3.16
N LEU A 114 -20.66 -17.61 3.61
CA LEU A 114 -21.15 -18.73 2.81
C LEU A 114 -22.68 -18.76 2.81
#